data_AF-A0A8T6CD45-F1
#
_entry.id   AF-A0A8T6CD45-F1
#
_cell.length_a   1.000
_cell.length_b   1.000
_cell.length_c   1.000
_cell.angle_alpha   90.00
_cell.angle_beta   90.00
_cell.angle_gamma   90.00
#
_symmetry.space_group_name_H-M   'P 1'
#
loop_
_entity.id
_entity.type
_entity.pdbx_description
1 polymer ?
#
loop_
_entity_poly.entity_id
_entity_poly.type
_entity_poly.pdbx_seq_one_letter_code
_entity_poly.pdbx_strand_id
1 'polypeptide(L)'
;NVILADEINRAPAKVQSALLEAMQERQVTIGGESHRLPQPFFVLATQNPIEHEGTYPLPEAQLDRFMLKVLVGYPRRDEERTILARSLDGDEPTIRPAADAADLAQVVRSASDVRVDERLREYIVRLVEATRDPGRYRMPELEPLIEFGASPRAATMLAQAVRAHAFVEGRAYTLPEDVKELTPDVLRHRLVLTYEAEAQGVTADEIIERLLESVGIP
;
A
#
# COMPACT_ATOMS: atom_id res chain seq x y z
N ASN A 1 15.91 2.61 11.50
CA ASN A 1 15.70 1.82 10.25
C ASN A 1 14.37 2.13 9.56
N VAL A 2 13.81 3.33 9.78
CA VAL A 2 12.64 3.84 9.06
C VAL A 2 13.13 5.03 8.24
N ILE A 3 12.76 5.10 6.98
CA ILE A 3 13.03 6.24 6.10
C ILE A 3 11.69 6.91 5.78
N LEU A 4 11.62 8.21 5.99
CA LEU A 4 10.57 9.06 5.44
C LEU A 4 11.15 9.81 4.23
N ALA A 5 10.74 9.41 3.04
CA ALA A 5 11.05 10.07 1.77
C ALA A 5 9.93 11.06 1.44
N ASP A 6 10.08 12.27 1.97
CA ASP A 6 9.09 13.33 1.75
C ASP A 6 9.13 13.82 0.30
N GLU A 7 7.95 13.96 -0.32
CA GLU A 7 7.75 14.43 -1.68
C GLU A 7 8.63 13.68 -2.70
N ILE A 8 8.55 12.35 -2.71
CA ILE A 8 9.37 11.48 -3.58
C ILE A 8 9.25 11.85 -5.06
N ASN A 9 8.12 12.43 -5.47
CA ASN A 9 7.88 12.92 -6.83
C ASN A 9 8.71 14.17 -7.19
N ARG A 10 9.34 14.86 -6.25
CA ARG A 10 10.26 15.99 -6.56
C ARG A 10 11.70 15.53 -6.78
N ALA A 11 12.04 14.34 -6.33
CA ALA A 11 13.36 13.78 -6.54
C ALA A 11 13.57 13.38 -8.02
N PRO A 12 14.77 13.59 -8.59
CA PRO A 12 15.07 13.11 -9.93
C PRO A 12 14.89 11.59 -10.05
N ALA A 13 14.53 11.09 -11.23
CA ALA A 13 14.27 9.66 -11.47
C ALA A 13 15.42 8.72 -11.03
N LYS A 14 16.67 9.18 -11.08
CA LYS A 14 17.83 8.43 -10.58
C LYS A 14 17.80 8.22 -9.06
N VAL A 15 17.37 9.23 -8.31
CA VAL A 15 17.24 9.18 -6.84
C VAL A 15 16.07 8.30 -6.45
N GLN A 16 14.93 8.43 -7.15
CA GLN A 16 13.78 7.54 -6.98
C GLN A 16 14.19 6.07 -7.21
N SER A 17 14.89 5.80 -8.31
CA SER A 17 15.35 4.44 -8.65
C SER A 17 16.27 3.86 -7.58
N ALA A 18 17.21 4.65 -7.05
CA ALA A 18 18.12 4.20 -6.00
C ALA A 18 17.38 3.84 -4.69
N LEU A 19 16.38 4.62 -4.29
CA LEU A 19 15.55 4.30 -3.12
C LEU A 19 14.77 3.00 -3.33
N LEU A 20 14.18 2.82 -4.51
CA LEU A 20 13.40 1.64 -4.85
C LEU A 20 14.26 0.37 -4.98
N GLU A 21 15.49 0.50 -5.46
CA GLU A 21 16.49 -0.55 -5.46
C GLU A 21 16.81 -0.98 -4.03
N ALA A 22 17.08 -0.02 -3.14
CA ALA A 22 17.32 -0.28 -1.72
C ALA A 22 16.12 -0.98 -1.05
N MET A 23 14.89 -0.60 -1.40
CA MET A 23 13.67 -1.25 -0.90
C MET A 23 13.56 -2.70 -1.34
N GLN A 24 13.92 -3.00 -2.60
CA GLN A 24 13.75 -4.32 -3.19
C GLN A 24 14.88 -5.28 -2.82
N GLU A 25 16.13 -4.83 -2.97
CA GLU A 25 17.32 -5.64 -2.80
C GLU A 25 17.76 -5.74 -1.34
N ARG A 26 17.26 -4.86 -0.46
CA ARG A 26 17.65 -4.77 0.96
C ARG A 26 19.16 -4.59 1.15
N GLN A 27 19.83 -4.03 0.15
CA GLN A 27 21.25 -3.70 0.15
C GLN A 27 21.49 -2.49 -0.77
N VAL A 28 22.64 -1.84 -0.59
CA VAL A 28 23.10 -0.74 -1.45
C VAL A 28 24.54 -0.99 -1.86
N THR A 29 24.92 -0.62 -3.08
CA THR A 29 26.30 -0.77 -3.57
C THR A 29 26.97 0.60 -3.62
N ILE A 30 28.07 0.77 -2.87
CA ILE A 30 28.83 2.02 -2.79
C ILE A 30 30.27 1.72 -3.19
N GLY A 31 30.76 2.35 -4.26
CA GLY A 31 32.15 2.16 -4.71
C GLY A 31 32.49 0.72 -5.13
N GLY A 32 31.50 -0.10 -5.50
CA GLY A 32 31.66 -1.51 -5.84
C GLY A 32 31.53 -2.49 -4.66
N GLU A 33 31.37 -1.99 -3.44
CA GLU A 33 31.12 -2.80 -2.25
C GLU A 33 29.62 -2.78 -1.90
N SER A 34 29.05 -3.96 -1.64
CA SER A 34 27.63 -4.09 -1.27
C SER A 34 27.45 -4.09 0.25
N HIS A 35 26.61 -3.20 0.75
CA HIS A 35 26.26 -3.06 2.16
C HIS A 35 24.80 -3.46 2.38
N ARG A 36 24.56 -4.42 3.29
CA ARG A 36 23.19 -4.81 3.67
C ARG A 36 22.52 -3.73 4.52
N LEU A 37 21.25 -3.50 4.27
CA LEU A 37 20.43 -2.61 5.07
C LEU A 37 20.06 -3.27 6.41
N PRO A 38 19.94 -2.48 7.49
CA PRO A 38 19.57 -3.01 8.80
C PRO A 38 18.15 -3.57 8.78
N GLN A 39 17.89 -4.61 9.56
CA GLN A 39 16.55 -5.21 9.69
C GLN A 39 15.93 -4.88 11.06
N PRO A 40 14.64 -4.51 11.11
CA PRO A 40 13.71 -4.30 9.99
C PRO A 40 14.04 -3.02 9.22
N PHE A 41 13.75 -2.95 7.91
CA PHE A 41 13.90 -1.75 7.07
C PHE A 41 12.54 -1.38 6.46
N PHE A 42 12.13 -0.13 6.62
CA PHE A 42 10.83 0.34 6.16
C PHE A 42 10.94 1.75 5.56
N VAL A 43 10.20 1.99 4.48
CA VAL A 43 10.17 3.27 3.76
C VAL A 43 8.73 3.76 3.72
N LEU A 44 8.53 4.99 4.21
CA LEU A 44 7.35 5.81 3.96
C LEU A 44 7.73 6.83 2.90
N ALA A 45 6.93 6.96 1.86
CA ALA A 45 7.11 8.00 0.86
C ALA A 45 5.82 8.81 0.75
N THR A 46 5.94 10.14 0.70
CA THR A 46 4.80 11.03 0.51
C THR A 46 4.81 11.58 -0.91
N GLN A 47 3.63 11.89 -1.43
CA GLN A 47 3.46 12.58 -2.70
C GLN A 47 2.42 13.68 -2.51
N ASN A 48 2.78 14.92 -2.84
CA ASN A 48 1.84 16.02 -2.83
C ASN A 48 1.13 16.09 -4.20
N PRO A 49 -0.20 15.95 -4.27
CA PRO A 49 -0.92 15.85 -5.54
C PRO A 49 -1.14 17.19 -6.26
N ILE A 50 -0.95 18.34 -5.58
CA ILE A 50 -1.35 19.67 -6.09
C ILE A 50 -0.21 20.36 -6.86
N GLU A 51 1.04 19.96 -6.67
CA GLU A 51 2.19 20.63 -7.28
C GLU A 51 2.55 20.03 -8.64
N HIS A 52 2.53 20.85 -9.70
CA HIS A 52 2.83 20.43 -11.08
C HIS A 52 4.21 20.90 -11.59
N GLU A 53 4.84 21.89 -10.94
CA GLU A 53 6.16 22.37 -11.36
C GLU A 53 7.29 21.54 -10.74
N GLY A 54 8.16 20.98 -11.58
CA GLY A 54 9.34 20.25 -11.12
C GLY A 54 9.08 18.86 -10.55
N THR A 55 7.91 18.27 -10.81
CA THR A 55 7.59 16.91 -10.38
C THR A 55 7.87 15.87 -11.45
N TYR A 56 8.45 14.75 -11.02
CA TYR A 56 8.68 13.53 -11.77
C TYR A 56 7.75 12.44 -11.21
N PRO A 57 6.61 12.14 -11.87
CA PRO A 57 5.71 11.10 -11.41
C PRO A 57 6.45 9.75 -11.41
N LEU A 58 6.15 8.92 -10.41
CA LEU A 58 6.70 7.57 -10.38
C LEU A 58 5.97 6.72 -11.43
N PRO A 59 6.70 6.05 -12.33
CA PRO A 59 6.13 5.04 -13.21
C PRO A 59 5.36 3.98 -12.43
N GLU A 60 4.37 3.37 -13.06
CA GLU A 60 3.49 2.35 -12.48
C GLU A 60 4.30 1.15 -11.98
N ALA A 61 5.33 0.75 -12.73
CA ALA A 61 6.26 -0.30 -12.34
C ALA A 61 7.06 0.04 -11.06
N GLN A 62 7.23 1.33 -10.76
CA GLN A 62 7.83 1.80 -9.52
C GLN A 62 6.83 1.83 -8.37
N LEU A 63 5.63 2.34 -8.61
CA LEU A 63 4.53 2.34 -7.65
C LEU A 63 4.17 0.92 -7.18
N ASP A 64 4.21 -0.07 -8.08
CA ASP A 64 3.90 -1.46 -7.75
C ASP A 64 4.84 -2.07 -6.68
N ARG A 65 5.99 -1.44 -6.39
CA ARG A 65 6.90 -1.85 -5.31
C ARG A 65 6.42 -1.44 -3.91
N PHE A 66 5.51 -0.47 -3.80
CA PHE A 66 4.92 -0.06 -2.53
C PHE A 66 3.78 -0.98 -2.15
N MET A 67 3.76 -1.49 -0.91
CA MET A 67 2.69 -2.36 -0.45
C MET A 67 1.33 -1.68 -0.49
N LEU A 68 1.26 -0.48 0.11
CA LEU A 68 0.03 0.31 0.27
C LEU A 68 0.22 1.70 -0.32
N LYS A 69 -0.84 2.26 -0.90
CA LYS A 69 -1.01 3.70 -1.11
C LYS A 69 -2.16 4.17 -0.25
N VAL A 70 -1.85 4.98 0.76
CA VAL A 70 -2.84 5.52 1.70
C VAL A 70 -3.16 6.95 1.29
N LEU A 71 -4.45 7.27 1.15
CA LEU A 71 -4.91 8.63 0.93
C LEU A 71 -5.08 9.34 2.27
N VAL A 72 -4.27 10.36 2.52
CA VAL A 72 -4.34 11.15 3.76
C VAL A 72 -5.16 12.41 3.49
N GLY A 73 -6.36 12.47 4.10
CA GLY A 73 -7.20 13.65 4.09
C GLY A 73 -6.89 14.63 5.23
N TYR A 74 -7.66 15.70 5.31
CA TYR A 74 -7.62 16.60 6.46
C TYR A 74 -8.26 15.94 7.70
N PRO A 75 -7.76 16.24 8.91
CA PRO A 75 -8.39 15.78 10.14
C PRO A 75 -9.81 16.35 10.26
N ARG A 76 -10.66 15.65 11.02
CA ARG A 76 -11.97 16.18 11.41
C ARG A 76 -11.79 17.35 12.36
N ARG A 77 -12.81 18.20 12.48
CA ARG A 77 -12.77 19.41 13.33
C ARG A 77 -12.38 19.14 14.78
N ASP A 78 -12.86 18.05 15.35
CA ASP A 78 -12.58 17.59 16.72
C ASP A 78 -11.14 17.07 16.88
N GLU A 79 -10.63 16.35 15.89
CA GLU A 79 -9.23 15.93 15.81
C GLU A 79 -8.32 17.17 15.66
N GLU A 80 -8.67 18.10 14.78
CA GLU A 80 -7.94 19.35 14.55
C GLU A 80 -7.91 20.23 15.80
N ARG A 81 -9.03 20.34 16.52
CA ARG A 81 -9.08 21.02 17.82
C ARG A 81 -8.13 20.37 18.83
N THR A 82 -8.03 19.04 18.83
CA THR A 82 -7.13 18.31 19.73
C THR A 82 -5.66 18.55 19.38
N ILE A 83 -5.34 18.56 18.07
CA ILE A 83 -4.00 18.88 17.57
C ILE A 83 -3.61 20.32 17.96
N LEU A 84 -4.53 21.27 17.77
CA LEU A 84 -4.31 22.67 18.14
C LEU A 84 -4.07 22.83 19.65
N ALA A 85 -4.90 22.20 20.48
CA ALA A 85 -4.75 22.26 21.93
C ALA A 85 -3.37 21.74 22.36
N ARG A 86 -2.96 20.55 21.88
CA ARG A 86 -1.63 19.99 22.18
C ARG A 86 -0.47 20.90 21.75
N SER A 87 -0.58 21.53 20.58
CA SER A 87 0.43 22.45 20.06
C SER A 87 0.55 23.73 20.89
N LEU A 88 -0.57 24.27 21.38
CA LEU A 88 -0.61 25.48 22.21
C LEU A 88 -0.21 25.22 23.66
N ASP A 89 -0.64 24.09 24.23
CA ASP A 89 -0.42 23.74 25.63
C ASP A 89 1.00 23.20 25.88
N GLY A 90 1.76 22.90 24.81
CA GLY A 90 3.13 22.41 24.88
C GLY A 90 3.25 21.01 25.51
N ASP A 91 2.15 20.24 25.50
CA ASP A 91 2.10 18.89 26.07
C ASP A 91 2.76 17.89 25.13
N GLU A 92 4.10 17.89 25.11
CA GLU A 92 4.87 16.85 24.44
C GLU A 92 4.87 15.58 25.30
N PRO A 93 4.29 14.46 24.82
CA PRO A 93 4.28 13.24 25.59
C PRO A 93 5.70 12.72 25.79
N THR A 94 6.06 12.39 27.02
CA THR A 94 7.33 11.70 27.29
C THR A 94 7.24 10.27 26.76
N ILE A 95 7.89 10.01 25.63
CA ILE A 95 7.90 8.69 24.99
C ILE A 95 8.85 7.77 25.75
N ARG A 96 8.35 6.61 26.19
CA ARG A 96 9.18 5.54 26.75
C ARG A 96 9.32 4.42 25.71
N PRO A 97 10.54 3.93 25.43
CA PRO A 97 10.71 2.79 24.53
C PRO A 97 9.91 1.58 25.04
N ALA A 98 9.02 1.08 24.20
CA ALA A 98 8.18 -0.09 24.52
C ALA A 98 8.73 -1.40 23.92
N ALA A 99 9.54 -1.30 22.86
CA ALA A 99 10.13 -2.43 22.15
C ALA A 99 11.42 -1.97 21.44
N ASP A 100 12.32 -2.91 21.17
CA ASP A 100 13.51 -2.70 20.35
C ASP A 100 13.41 -3.36 18.96
N ALA A 101 14.52 -3.33 18.21
CA ALA A 101 14.56 -3.92 16.87
C ALA A 101 14.44 -5.45 16.86
N ALA A 102 14.92 -6.13 17.91
CA ALA A 102 14.83 -7.58 18.04
C ALA A 102 13.39 -8.00 18.37
N ASP A 103 12.72 -7.25 19.25
CA ASP A 103 11.30 -7.40 19.55
C ASP A 103 10.45 -7.23 18.28
N LEU A 104 10.70 -6.17 17.50
CA LEU A 104 9.97 -5.92 16.26
C LEU A 104 10.20 -7.05 15.23
N ALA A 105 11.43 -7.58 15.15
CA ALA A 105 11.71 -8.73 14.29
C ALA A 105 10.95 -9.98 14.74
N GLN A 106 10.76 -10.17 16.06
CA GLN A 106 9.94 -11.25 16.59
C GLN A 106 8.46 -11.06 16.25
N VAL A 107 7.92 -9.84 16.40
CA VAL A 107 6.55 -9.50 16.02
C VAL A 107 6.30 -9.80 14.55
N VAL A 108 7.20 -9.39 13.65
CA VAL A 108 7.09 -9.69 12.20
C VAL A 108 7.08 -11.19 11.93
N ARG A 109 7.90 -11.98 12.64
CA ARG A 109 7.89 -13.45 12.53
C ARG A 109 6.56 -14.02 13.02
N SER A 110 6.06 -13.58 14.17
CA SER A 110 4.78 -14.06 14.71
C SER A 110 3.58 -13.69 13.83
N ALA A 111 3.58 -12.49 13.24
CA ALA A 111 2.59 -12.10 12.25
C ALA A 111 2.63 -13.04 11.04
N SER A 112 3.80 -13.56 10.65
CA SER A 112 3.90 -14.54 9.57
C SER A 112 3.28 -15.90 9.88
N ASP A 113 2.98 -16.23 11.13
CA ASP A 113 2.32 -17.48 11.51
C ASP A 113 0.78 -17.41 11.43
N VAL A 114 0.22 -16.21 11.26
CA VAL A 114 -1.24 -16.03 11.13
C VAL A 114 -1.75 -16.75 9.87
N ARG A 115 -2.80 -17.56 10.08
CA ARG A 115 -3.31 -18.47 9.06
C ARG A 115 -4.18 -17.75 8.03
N VAL A 116 -3.80 -17.85 6.76
CA VAL A 116 -4.63 -17.48 5.61
C VAL A 116 -5.22 -18.75 5.01
N ASP A 117 -6.54 -18.92 5.13
CA ASP A 117 -7.28 -20.07 4.61
C ASP A 117 -7.26 -20.12 3.08
N GLU A 118 -7.37 -21.33 2.51
CA GLU A 118 -7.31 -21.53 1.06
C GLU A 118 -8.42 -20.79 0.32
N ARG A 119 -9.62 -20.71 0.91
CA ARG A 119 -10.74 -19.93 0.32
C ARG A 119 -10.42 -18.43 0.23
N LEU A 120 -9.69 -17.89 1.20
CA LEU A 120 -9.27 -16.49 1.18
C LEU A 120 -8.13 -16.25 0.19
N ARG A 121 -7.22 -17.21 0.03
CA ARG A 121 -6.19 -17.13 -1.02
C ARG A 121 -6.82 -17.11 -2.40
N GLU A 122 -7.79 -17.99 -2.64
CA GLU A 122 -8.57 -18.01 -3.87
C GLU A 122 -9.33 -16.70 -4.06
N TYR A 123 -9.97 -16.17 -3.01
CA TYR A 123 -10.65 -14.88 -3.08
C TYR A 123 -9.72 -13.74 -3.49
N ILE A 124 -8.53 -13.65 -2.89
CA ILE A 124 -7.50 -12.66 -3.23
C ILE A 124 -7.06 -12.80 -4.70
N VAL A 125 -6.82 -14.04 -5.16
CA VAL A 125 -6.44 -14.30 -6.56
C VAL A 125 -7.56 -13.86 -7.51
N ARG A 126 -8.81 -14.19 -7.19
CA ARG A 126 -9.99 -13.81 -7.98
C ARG A 126 -10.17 -12.31 -8.07
N LEU A 127 -9.96 -11.56 -6.97
CA LEU A 127 -9.98 -10.10 -6.98
C LEU A 127 -8.92 -9.53 -7.92
N VAL A 128 -7.68 -10.02 -7.84
CA VAL A 128 -6.60 -9.56 -8.71
C VAL A 128 -6.83 -9.95 -10.16
N GLU A 129 -7.35 -11.15 -10.44
CA GLU A 129 -7.71 -11.58 -11.80
C GLU A 129 -8.84 -10.71 -12.38
N ALA A 130 -9.84 -10.37 -11.57
CA ALA A 130 -10.95 -9.51 -12.00
C ALA A 130 -10.50 -8.11 -12.41
N THR A 131 -9.35 -7.61 -11.93
CA THR A 131 -8.76 -6.36 -12.44
C THR A 131 -8.22 -6.49 -13.87
N ARG A 132 -7.92 -7.71 -14.34
CA ARG A 132 -7.32 -7.97 -15.66
C ARG A 132 -8.33 -8.51 -16.67
N ASP A 133 -9.35 -9.22 -16.18
CA ASP A 133 -10.42 -9.83 -16.97
C ASP A 133 -11.76 -9.63 -16.24
N PRO A 134 -12.28 -8.39 -16.16
CA PRO A 134 -13.51 -8.11 -15.44
C PRO A 134 -14.75 -8.74 -16.10
N GLY A 135 -14.72 -9.00 -17.41
CA GLY A 135 -15.78 -9.71 -18.14
C GLY A 135 -16.05 -11.11 -17.59
N ARG A 136 -15.00 -11.87 -17.25
CA ARG A 136 -15.13 -13.18 -16.58
C ARG A 136 -15.85 -13.13 -15.23
N TYR A 137 -15.84 -11.96 -14.59
CA TYR A 137 -16.47 -11.70 -13.30
C TYR A 137 -17.81 -10.95 -13.42
N ARG A 138 -18.43 -10.99 -14.61
CA ARG A 138 -19.74 -10.36 -14.89
C ARG A 138 -19.71 -8.82 -14.80
N MET A 139 -18.56 -8.21 -15.08
CA MET A 139 -18.39 -6.76 -15.15
C MET A 139 -17.79 -6.32 -16.51
N PRO A 140 -18.37 -6.72 -17.66
CA PRO A 140 -17.82 -6.37 -18.98
C PRO A 140 -17.73 -4.86 -19.21
N GLU A 141 -18.54 -4.06 -18.52
CA GLU A 141 -18.50 -2.60 -18.56
C GLU A 141 -17.20 -1.99 -18.00
N LEU A 142 -16.40 -2.75 -17.25
CA LEU A 142 -15.09 -2.29 -16.74
C LEU A 142 -13.94 -2.55 -17.72
N GLU A 143 -14.10 -3.42 -18.71
CA GLU A 143 -13.07 -3.71 -19.71
C GLU A 143 -12.55 -2.46 -20.45
N PRO A 144 -13.40 -1.54 -20.96
CA PRO A 144 -12.90 -0.33 -21.62
C PRO A 144 -12.30 0.69 -20.65
N LEU A 145 -12.46 0.51 -19.33
CA LEU A 145 -12.03 1.47 -18.31
C LEU A 145 -10.64 1.14 -17.73
N ILE A 146 -10.21 -0.13 -17.82
CA ILE A 146 -8.94 -0.59 -17.26
C ILE A 146 -7.97 -0.88 -18.41
N GLU A 147 -6.90 -0.09 -18.53
CA GLU A 147 -5.83 -0.34 -19.50
C GLU A 147 -4.92 -1.48 -19.04
N PHE A 148 -4.54 -1.47 -17.75
CA PHE A 148 -3.75 -2.54 -17.13
C PHE A 148 -4.22 -2.82 -15.70
N GLY A 149 -4.54 -4.09 -15.43
CA GLY A 149 -4.89 -4.57 -14.10
C GLY A 149 -3.67 -4.81 -13.19
N ALA A 150 -3.96 -5.10 -11.93
CA ALA A 150 -2.95 -5.24 -10.88
C ALA A 150 -2.02 -6.44 -11.13
N SER A 151 -0.73 -6.34 -10.79
CA SER A 151 0.27 -7.41 -11.00
C SER A 151 0.13 -8.58 -10.00
N PRO A 152 0.78 -9.74 -10.21
CA PRO A 152 0.76 -10.83 -9.21
C PRO A 152 1.30 -10.42 -7.83
N ARG A 153 2.10 -9.35 -7.78
CA ARG A 153 2.59 -8.76 -6.53
C ARG A 153 1.45 -8.20 -5.67
N ALA A 154 0.36 -7.74 -6.29
CA ALA A 154 -0.82 -7.29 -5.57
C ALA A 154 -1.41 -8.40 -4.69
N ALA A 155 -1.48 -9.63 -5.22
CA ALA A 155 -2.02 -10.77 -4.47
C ALA A 155 -1.13 -11.12 -3.26
N THR A 156 0.19 -11.14 -3.45
CA THR A 156 1.11 -11.46 -2.35
C THR A 156 1.13 -10.36 -1.29
N MET A 157 1.09 -9.10 -1.71
CA MET A 157 1.06 -7.95 -0.79
C MET A 157 -0.28 -7.85 -0.04
N LEU A 158 -1.41 -8.10 -0.71
CA LEU A 158 -2.72 -8.16 -0.05
C LEU A 158 -2.75 -9.27 0.99
N ALA A 159 -2.27 -10.48 0.65
CA ALA A 159 -2.21 -11.58 1.61
C ALA A 159 -1.30 -11.27 2.83
N GLN A 160 -0.19 -10.57 2.62
CA GLN A 160 0.69 -10.12 3.71
C GLN A 160 0.04 -9.04 4.57
N ALA A 161 -0.63 -8.06 3.96
CA ALA A 161 -1.32 -6.98 4.65
C ALA A 161 -2.47 -7.55 5.50
N VAL A 162 -3.30 -8.43 4.93
CA VAL A 162 -4.42 -9.10 5.62
C VAL A 162 -3.93 -9.92 6.81
N ARG A 163 -2.80 -10.61 6.65
CA ARG A 163 -2.16 -11.35 7.73
C ARG A 163 -1.69 -10.43 8.86
N ALA A 164 -1.02 -9.33 8.52
CA ALA A 164 -0.54 -8.36 9.48
C ALA A 164 -1.70 -7.67 10.22
N HIS A 165 -2.79 -7.34 9.51
CA HIS A 165 -3.99 -6.76 10.08
C HIS A 165 -4.65 -7.70 11.10
N ALA A 166 -4.89 -8.95 10.71
CA ALA A 166 -5.43 -9.94 11.63
C ALA A 166 -4.55 -10.13 12.89
N PHE A 167 -3.22 -10.09 12.73
CA PHE A 167 -2.30 -10.14 13.86
C PHE A 167 -2.43 -8.94 14.80
N VAL A 168 -2.51 -7.71 14.26
CA VAL A 168 -2.70 -6.48 15.04
C VAL A 168 -4.03 -6.48 15.79
N GLU A 169 -5.07 -7.05 15.17
CA GLU A 169 -6.38 -7.30 15.77
C GLU A 169 -6.38 -8.48 16.78
N GLY A 170 -5.23 -9.07 17.08
CA GLY A 170 -5.09 -10.15 18.07
C GLY A 170 -5.61 -11.51 17.61
N ARG A 171 -5.84 -11.70 16.30
CA ARG A 171 -6.35 -12.95 15.72
C ARG A 171 -5.24 -13.79 15.11
N ALA A 172 -5.37 -15.11 15.26
CA ALA A 172 -4.47 -16.10 14.66
C ALA A 172 -4.90 -16.54 13.24
N TYR A 173 -5.97 -15.98 12.70
CA TYR A 173 -6.51 -16.29 11.38
C TYR A 173 -7.16 -15.06 10.73
N THR A 174 -7.13 -15.03 9.40
CA THR A 174 -7.69 -13.95 8.60
C THR A 174 -9.18 -14.18 8.30
N LEU A 175 -9.90 -13.09 8.09
CA LEU A 175 -11.30 -13.03 7.72
C LEU A 175 -11.47 -12.38 6.33
N PRO A 176 -12.60 -12.62 5.63
CA PRO A 176 -12.89 -11.93 4.38
C PRO A 176 -12.93 -10.40 4.53
N GLU A 177 -13.37 -9.90 5.69
CA GLU A 177 -13.45 -8.48 6.00
C GLU A 177 -12.06 -7.83 5.95
N ASP A 178 -11.00 -8.53 6.41
CA ASP A 178 -9.61 -8.06 6.31
C ASP A 178 -9.21 -7.80 4.85
N VAL A 179 -9.62 -8.70 3.95
CA VAL A 179 -9.34 -8.57 2.51
C VAL A 179 -10.05 -7.34 1.96
N LYS A 180 -11.34 -7.18 2.27
CA LYS A 180 -12.14 -6.05 1.79
C LYS A 180 -11.59 -4.71 2.25
N GLU A 181 -11.20 -4.63 3.52
CA GLU A 181 -10.67 -3.41 4.14
C GLU A 181 -9.35 -2.95 3.50
N LEU A 182 -8.43 -3.89 3.20
CA LEU A 182 -7.10 -3.55 2.69
C LEU A 182 -7.00 -3.53 1.17
N THR A 183 -8.02 -4.03 0.47
CA THR A 183 -8.02 -4.11 -0.99
C THR A 183 -7.87 -2.73 -1.66
N PRO A 184 -8.57 -1.66 -1.24
CA PRO A 184 -8.37 -0.32 -1.79
C PRO A 184 -6.91 0.16 -1.67
N ASP A 185 -6.30 0.05 -0.49
CA ASP A 185 -4.93 0.50 -0.24
C ASP A 185 -3.88 -0.28 -1.04
N VAL A 186 -4.15 -1.56 -1.31
CA VAL A 186 -3.26 -2.39 -2.12
C VAL A 186 -3.50 -2.18 -3.62
N LEU A 187 -4.73 -2.02 -4.08
CA LEU A 187 -5.02 -2.03 -5.53
C LEU A 187 -5.00 -0.65 -6.18
N ARG A 188 -5.29 0.44 -5.46
CA ARG A 188 -5.55 1.76 -6.08
C ARG A 188 -4.41 2.33 -6.92
N HIS A 189 -3.16 2.00 -6.61
CA HIS A 189 -1.97 2.42 -7.37
C HIS A 189 -1.47 1.37 -8.35
N ARG A 190 -2.24 0.28 -8.52
CA ARG A 190 -1.92 -0.84 -9.40
C ARG A 190 -2.90 -0.99 -10.56
N LEU A 191 -3.90 -0.12 -10.64
CA LEU A 191 -4.82 -0.02 -11.76
C LEU A 191 -4.39 1.15 -12.64
N VAL A 192 -4.11 0.85 -13.91
CA VAL A 192 -3.91 1.87 -14.94
C VAL A 192 -5.23 2.01 -15.67
N LEU A 193 -5.81 3.20 -15.61
CA LEU A 193 -7.10 3.48 -16.22
C LEU A 193 -6.90 4.01 -17.63
N THR A 194 -7.87 3.76 -18.51
CA THR A 194 -7.84 4.29 -19.86
C THR A 194 -8.13 5.79 -19.87
N TYR A 195 -7.72 6.48 -20.95
CA TYR A 195 -8.10 7.88 -21.18
C TYR A 195 -9.63 8.09 -21.15
N GLU A 196 -10.39 7.10 -21.61
CA GLU A 196 -11.86 7.13 -21.55
C GLU A 196 -12.36 7.17 -20.10
N ALA A 197 -11.80 6.34 -19.21
CA ALA A 197 -12.14 6.34 -17.79
C ALA A 197 -11.81 7.69 -17.14
N GLU A 198 -10.63 8.26 -17.44
CA GLU A 198 -10.24 9.58 -16.95
C GLU A 198 -11.20 10.67 -17.43
N ALA A 199 -11.60 10.66 -18.72
CA ALA A 199 -12.54 11.61 -19.29
C ALA A 199 -13.94 11.52 -18.66
N GLN A 200 -14.34 10.33 -18.20
CA GLN A 200 -15.58 10.10 -17.47
C GLN A 200 -15.48 10.43 -15.98
N GLY A 201 -14.27 10.74 -15.47
CA GLY A 201 -14.02 10.97 -14.05
C GLY A 201 -14.07 9.70 -13.19
N VAL A 202 -13.96 8.52 -13.81
CA VAL A 202 -13.97 7.24 -13.09
C VAL A 202 -12.66 7.09 -12.33
N THR A 203 -12.74 6.68 -11.08
CA THR A 203 -11.54 6.50 -10.23
C THR A 203 -11.19 5.02 -10.02
N ALA A 204 -9.93 4.77 -9.67
CA ALA A 204 -9.49 3.42 -9.31
C ALA A 204 -10.26 2.89 -8.09
N ASP A 205 -10.58 3.76 -7.13
CA ASP A 205 -11.33 3.39 -5.93
C ASP A 205 -12.77 2.95 -6.29
N GLU A 206 -13.46 3.65 -7.21
CA GLU A 206 -14.79 3.25 -7.69
C GLU A 206 -14.78 1.88 -8.41
N ILE A 207 -13.73 1.61 -9.20
CA ILE A 207 -13.55 0.29 -9.84
C ILE A 207 -13.34 -0.78 -8.76
N ILE A 208 -12.50 -0.51 -7.76
CA ILE A 208 -12.22 -1.44 -6.67
C ILE A 208 -13.48 -1.75 -5.86
N GLU A 209 -14.32 -0.76 -5.57
CA GLU A 209 -15.61 -0.95 -4.91
C GLU A 209 -16.49 -1.94 -5.69
N ARG A 210 -16.65 -1.75 -7.01
CA ARG A 210 -17.41 -2.68 -7.86
C ARG A 210 -16.83 -4.09 -7.89
N LEU A 211 -15.50 -4.22 -7.89
CA LEU A 211 -14.83 -5.52 -7.79
C LEU A 211 -15.17 -6.22 -6.47
N LEU A 212 -15.14 -5.50 -5.34
CA LEU A 212 -15.45 -6.04 -4.02
C LEU A 212 -16.92 -6.45 -3.88
N GLU A 213 -17.84 -5.75 -4.56
CA GLU A 213 -19.26 -6.09 -4.60
C GLU A 213 -19.56 -7.33 -5.47
N SER A 214 -18.87 -7.46 -6.60
CA SER A 214 -19.18 -8.47 -7.62
C SER A 214 -18.43 -9.78 -7.44
N VAL A 215 -17.19 -9.73 -6.96
CA VAL A 215 -16.38 -10.93 -6.73
C VAL A 215 -16.80 -11.56 -5.40
N GLY A 216 -17.63 -12.60 -5.48
CA GLY A 216 -18.07 -13.36 -4.29
C GLY A 216 -16.93 -14.16 -3.64
N ILE A 217 -16.99 -14.30 -2.31
CA ILE A 217 -16.11 -15.20 -1.55
C ILE A 217 -16.44 -16.66 -1.92
N PRO A 218 -15.46 -17.50 -2.29
CA PRO A 218 -15.67 -18.91 -2.62
C PRO A 218 -16.29 -19.76 -1.51
#